data_AF-A0A1M6C2N4-F1
#
_entry.id   AF-A0A1M6C2N4-F1
#
_cell.length_a   1.000
_cell.length_b   1.000
_cell.length_c   1.000
_cell.angle_alpha   90.00
_cell.angle_beta   90.00
_cell.angle_gamma   90.00
#
_symmetry.space_group_name_H-M   'P 1'
#
loop_
_entity.id
_entity.type
_entity.pdbx_description
1 polymer ?
#
loop_
_entity_poly.entity_id
_entity_poly.type
_entity_poly.pdbx_seq_one_letter_code
_entity_poly.pdbx_strand_id
1 'polypeptide(L)'
;MNKLLVLWQSVLRGISRWMGSFCRHRMPTLVEIIDEARREWQEALREFHLVDSEMVDYVIFKINTAERRFIALLIQARRRGVTAWPPDLPGPVRTTG
;
A
#
# COMPACT_ATOMS: atom_id res chain seq x y z
N MET A 1 16.02 -40.50 34.29
CA MET A 1 16.61 -39.84 33.11
C MET A 1 15.59 -38.97 32.32
N ASN A 2 14.67 -38.23 32.98
CA ASN A 2 13.58 -37.54 32.25
C ASN A 2 13.49 -36.01 32.52
N LYS A 3 14.36 -35.42 33.35
CA LYS A 3 14.31 -33.98 33.70
C LYS A 3 14.81 -33.07 32.57
N LEU A 4 15.73 -33.56 31.74
CA LEU A 4 16.27 -32.85 30.58
C LEU A 4 15.21 -32.65 29.49
N LEU A 5 14.38 -33.65 29.21
CA LEU A 5 13.33 -33.57 28.19
C LEU A 5 12.24 -32.54 28.54
N VAL A 6 11.90 -32.40 29.82
CA VAL A 6 10.90 -31.44 30.30
C VAL A 6 11.41 -29.99 30.18
N LEU A 7 12.70 -29.77 30.45
CA LEU A 7 13.34 -28.46 30.27
C LEU A 7 13.37 -28.06 28.80
N TRP A 8 13.73 -28.99 27.90
CA TRP A 8 13.71 -28.75 26.46
C TRP A 8 12.30 -28.50 25.91
N GLN A 9 11.26 -29.19 26.39
CA GLN A 9 9.87 -28.90 26.03
C GLN A 9 9.38 -27.51 26.48
N SER A 10 9.95 -26.97 27.54
CA SER A 10 9.57 -25.65 28.07
C SER A 10 10.19 -24.53 27.25
N VAL A 11 11.44 -24.71 26.83
CA VAL A 11 12.16 -23.79 25.94
C VAL A 11 11.53 -23.77 24.54
N LEU A 12 11.22 -24.94 23.97
CA LEU A 12 10.57 -25.04 22.65
C LEU A 12 9.17 -24.39 22.63
N ARG A 13 8.41 -24.46 23.74
CA ARG A 13 7.11 -23.78 23.86
C ARG A 13 7.22 -22.26 23.99
N GLY A 14 8.29 -21.76 24.58
CA GLY A 14 8.59 -20.32 24.62
C GLY A 14 8.96 -19.78 23.24
N ILE A 15 9.81 -20.51 22.51
CA ILE A 15 10.26 -20.15 21.16
C ILE A 15 9.10 -20.20 20.15
N SER A 16 8.22 -21.21 20.23
CA SER A 16 7.07 -21.32 19.32
C SER A 16 6.01 -20.24 19.54
N ARG A 17 5.80 -19.79 20.78
CA ARG A 17 4.94 -18.62 21.06
C ARG A 17 5.53 -17.32 20.54
N TRP A 18 6.85 -17.17 20.56
CA TRP A 18 7.52 -15.99 20.05
C TRP A 18 7.45 -15.92 18.51
N MET A 19 7.65 -17.06 17.80
CA MET A 19 7.55 -17.11 16.34
C MET A 19 6.14 -16.82 15.79
N GLY A 20 5.09 -17.08 16.56
CA GLY A 20 3.70 -16.83 16.12
C GLY A 20 3.34 -15.35 15.94
N SER A 21 4.14 -14.42 16.47
CA SER A 21 3.83 -12.98 16.45
C SER A 21 4.47 -12.22 15.27
N PHE A 22 5.41 -12.81 14.54
CA PHE A 22 6.30 -12.02 13.66
C PHE A 22 5.74 -11.67 12.28
N CYS A 23 4.60 -12.23 11.85
CA CYS A 23 4.06 -11.92 10.52
C CYS A 23 2.52 -11.84 10.50
N ARG A 24 1.92 -10.86 11.20
CA ARG A 24 0.60 -10.36 10.80
C ARG A 24 0.78 -9.30 9.72
N HIS A 25 1.17 -9.71 8.52
CA HIS A 25 1.12 -8.82 7.36
C HIS A 25 -0.35 -8.75 6.90
N ARG A 26 -1.09 -7.74 7.36
CA ARG A 26 -2.43 -7.46 6.83
C ARG A 26 -2.27 -6.99 5.39
N MET A 27 -3.01 -7.60 4.48
CA MET A 27 -3.07 -7.12 3.10
C MET A 27 -3.64 -5.68 3.08
N PRO A 28 -3.02 -4.75 2.34
CA PRO A 28 -3.51 -3.38 2.26
C PRO A 28 -4.88 -3.36 1.56
N THR A 29 -5.73 -2.45 2.01
CA THR A 29 -7.01 -2.15 1.41
C THR A 29 -6.84 -1.44 0.07
N LEU A 30 -7.89 -1.45 -0.77
CA LEU A 30 -7.86 -0.73 -2.05
C LEU A 30 -7.60 0.78 -1.86
N VAL A 31 -8.13 1.38 -0.79
CA VAL A 31 -7.93 2.81 -0.49
C VAL A 31 -6.47 3.08 -0.14
N GLU A 32 -5.85 2.23 0.69
CA GLU A 32 -4.42 2.33 1.02
C GLU A 32 -3.54 2.17 -0.24
N ILE A 33 -3.87 1.25 -1.14
CA ILE A 33 -3.15 1.06 -2.40
C ILE A 33 -3.30 2.28 -3.34
N ILE A 34 -4.49 2.89 -3.40
CA ILE A 34 -4.73 4.11 -4.19
C ILE A 34 -3.91 5.27 -3.64
N ASP A 35 -3.89 5.43 -2.32
CA ASP A 35 -3.15 6.48 -1.66
C ASP A 35 -1.63 6.31 -1.86
N GLU A 36 -1.16 5.07 -1.86
CA GLU A 36 0.23 4.75 -2.19
C GLU A 36 0.57 5.12 -3.64
N ALA A 37 -0.26 4.72 -4.61
CA ALA A 37 -0.05 5.08 -6.01
C ALA A 37 -0.05 6.61 -6.24
N ARG A 38 -0.85 7.36 -5.46
CA ARG A 38 -0.83 8.83 -5.45
C ARG A 38 0.51 9.37 -4.96
N ARG A 39 1.04 8.83 -3.85
CA ARG A 39 2.36 9.22 -3.31
C ARG A 39 3.47 8.92 -4.30
N GLU A 40 3.49 7.71 -4.87
CA GLU A 40 4.46 7.30 -5.90
C GLU A 40 4.48 8.29 -7.09
N TRP A 41 3.30 8.73 -7.55
CA TRP A 41 3.22 9.71 -8.63
C TRP A 41 3.77 11.07 -8.23
N GLN A 42 3.42 11.57 -7.04
CA GLN A 42 3.95 12.84 -6.53
C GLN A 42 5.46 12.79 -6.30
N GLU A 43 6.01 11.66 -5.87
CA GLU A 43 7.44 11.45 -5.73
C GLU A 43 8.15 11.47 -7.07
N ALA A 44 7.62 10.79 -8.08
CA ALA A 44 8.18 10.80 -9.43
C ALA A 44 8.21 12.23 -10.03
N LEU A 45 7.17 13.02 -9.78
CA LEU A 45 7.13 14.43 -10.19
C LEU A 45 8.21 15.27 -9.48
N ARG A 46 8.45 15.04 -8.19
CA ARG A 46 9.52 15.73 -7.45
C ARG A 46 10.90 15.31 -7.94
N GLU A 47 11.09 14.02 -8.20
CA GLU A 47 12.35 13.43 -8.66
C GLU A 47 12.79 14.03 -10.00
N PHE A 48 11.85 14.37 -10.89
CA PHE A 48 12.15 15.03 -12.17
C PHE A 48 12.96 16.31 -12.03
N HIS A 49 12.78 17.04 -10.93
CA HIS A 49 13.50 18.28 -10.66
C HIS A 49 14.88 18.06 -10.00
N LEU A 50 15.19 16.82 -9.59
CA LEU A 50 16.40 16.49 -8.85
C LEU A 50 17.40 15.67 -9.67
N VAL A 51 16.94 15.00 -10.72
CA VAL A 51 17.79 14.09 -11.51
C VAL A 51 18.59 14.80 -12.60
N ASP A 52 19.75 14.25 -12.90
CA ASP A 52 20.59 14.67 -14.02
C ASP A 52 19.98 14.27 -15.37
N SER A 53 20.45 14.92 -16.44
CA SER A 53 19.97 14.73 -17.81
C SER A 53 19.96 13.27 -18.27
N GLU A 54 20.87 12.44 -17.77
CA GLU A 54 20.98 11.02 -18.15
C GLU A 54 19.80 10.17 -17.64
N MET A 55 19.12 10.63 -16.60
CA MET A 55 18.02 9.91 -15.94
C MET A 55 16.64 10.47 -16.29
N VAL A 56 16.57 11.54 -17.11
CA VAL A 56 15.31 12.22 -17.46
C VAL A 56 14.30 11.27 -18.09
N ASP A 57 14.73 10.45 -19.07
CA ASP A 57 13.83 9.50 -19.74
C ASP A 57 13.26 8.46 -18.78
N TYR A 58 14.08 7.99 -17.84
CA TYR A 58 13.66 7.06 -16.79
C TYR A 58 12.60 7.71 -15.89
N VAL A 59 12.83 8.96 -15.45
CA VAL A 59 11.87 9.64 -14.58
C VAL A 59 10.57 9.97 -15.30
N ILE A 60 10.63 10.36 -16.58
CA ILE A 60 9.42 10.52 -17.42
C ILE A 60 8.63 9.22 -17.50
N PHE A 61 9.31 8.09 -17.72
CA PHE A 61 8.66 6.77 -17.69
C PHE A 61 8.03 6.46 -16.32
N LYS A 62 8.74 6.77 -15.22
CA LYS A 62 8.25 6.59 -13.85
C LYS A 62 7.01 7.43 -13.56
N ILE A 63 6.98 8.70 -13.99
CA ILE A 63 5.81 9.57 -13.87
C ILE A 63 4.62 8.97 -14.61
N ASN A 64 4.80 8.61 -15.89
CA ASN A 64 3.74 8.07 -16.74
C ASN A 64 3.17 6.75 -16.21
N THR A 65 4.04 5.87 -15.67
CA THR A 65 3.60 4.59 -15.12
C THR A 65 2.85 4.75 -13.80
N ALA A 66 3.34 5.61 -12.90
CA ALA A 66 2.67 5.92 -11.63
C ALA A 66 1.29 6.58 -11.85
N GLU A 67 1.20 7.55 -12.77
CA GLU A 67 -0.06 8.20 -13.13
C GLU A 67 -1.08 7.17 -13.66
N ARG A 68 -0.69 6.35 -14.64
CA ARG A 68 -1.57 5.33 -15.22
C ARG A 68 -2.06 4.33 -14.17
N ARG A 69 -1.17 3.92 -13.26
CA ARG A 69 -1.52 3.04 -12.12
C ARG A 69 -2.54 3.71 -11.22
N PHE A 70 -2.32 4.95 -10.82
CA PHE A 70 -3.24 5.70 -9.96
C PHE A 70 -4.63 5.84 -10.60
N ILE A 71 -4.69 6.26 -11.87
CA ILE A 71 -5.95 6.41 -12.62
C ILE A 71 -6.70 5.07 -12.72
N ALA A 72 -6.00 3.98 -13.06
CA ALA A 72 -6.61 2.66 -13.17
C ALA A 72 -7.24 2.20 -11.84
N LEU A 73 -6.56 2.47 -10.72
CA LEU A 73 -7.07 2.15 -9.38
C LEU A 73 -8.28 3.00 -9.00
N LEU A 74 -8.30 4.29 -9.37
CA LEU A 74 -9.49 5.16 -9.18
C LEU A 74 -10.70 4.65 -9.97
N ILE A 75 -10.50 4.24 -11.23
CA ILE A 75 -11.55 3.62 -12.04
C ILE A 75 -12.07 2.34 -11.37
N GLN A 76 -11.16 1.52 -10.81
CA GLN A 76 -11.54 0.31 -10.08
C GLN A 76 -12.34 0.62 -8.81
N ALA A 77 -11.91 1.60 -8.00
CA ALA A 77 -12.64 2.05 -6.82
C ALA A 77 -14.04 2.52 -7.17
N ARG A 78 -14.18 3.33 -8.24
CA ARG A 78 -15.48 3.78 -8.74
C ARG A 78 -16.38 2.62 -9.14
N ARG A 79 -15.85 1.61 -9.84
CA ARG A 79 -16.60 0.39 -10.22
C ARG A 79 -17.06 -0.42 -9.00
N ARG A 80 -16.30 -0.38 -7.90
CA ARG A 80 -16.62 -1.05 -6.64
C ARG A 80 -17.49 -0.21 -5.70
N GLY A 81 -17.89 1.00 -6.11
CA GLY A 81 -18.67 1.91 -5.26
C GLY A 81 -17.89 2.45 -4.06
N VAL A 82 -16.55 2.38 -4.09
CA VAL A 82 -15.71 2.96 -3.04
C VAL A 82 -15.73 4.48 -3.19
N THR A 83 -16.14 5.18 -2.13
CA THR A 83 -16.22 6.64 -2.07
C THR A 83 -15.18 7.19 -1.11
N ALA A 84 -14.68 8.39 -1.39
CA ALA A 84 -13.76 9.10 -0.50
C ALA A 84 -14.51 9.81 0.66
N TRP A 85 -15.81 10.04 0.49
CA TRP A 85 -16.65 10.70 1.48
C TRP A 85 -17.33 9.69 2.42
N PRO A 86 -17.51 10.07 3.69
CA PRO A 86 -18.45 9.45 4.62
C PRO A 86 -19.86 9.32 4.02
N PRO A 87 -20.62 8.27 4.38
CA PRO A 87 -21.96 8.01 3.83
C PRO A 87 -23.01 9.06 4.24
N ASP A 88 -22.75 9.80 5.31
CA ASP A 88 -23.62 10.86 5.86
C ASP A 88 -23.44 12.21 5.17
N LEU A 89 -22.39 12.39 4.36
CA LEU A 89 -22.19 13.62 3.60
C LEU A 89 -22.87 13.52 2.22
N PRO A 90 -23.57 14.59 1.77
CA PRO A 90 -24.01 14.65 0.39
C PRO A 90 -22.77 14.54 -0.50
N GLY A 91 -22.74 13.51 -1.33
CA GLY A 91 -21.65 13.29 -2.29
C GLY A 91 -21.46 14.50 -3.21
N PRO A 92 -20.40 14.51 -4.04
CA PRO A 92 -20.08 15.64 -4.89
C PRO A 92 -21.28 16.06 -5.75
N VAL A 93 -21.53 17.37 -5.82
CA VAL A 93 -22.63 17.96 -6.58
C VAL A 93 -22.56 17.48 -8.02
N ARG A 94 -23.56 16.71 -8.45
CA ARG A 94 -23.68 16.29 -9.84
C ARG A 94 -24.15 17.49 -10.65
N THR A 95 -23.23 18.19 -11.31
CA THR A 95 -23.58 19.19 -12.31
C THR A 95 -24.14 18.45 -13.52
N THR A 96 -25.46 18.40 -13.64
CA THR A 96 -26.14 18.02 -14.89
C THR A 96 -25.92 19.16 -15.88
N GLY A 97 -25.03 18.96 -16.84
CA GLY A 97 -24.85 19.82 -18.01
C GLY A 97 -25.67 19.30 -19.18
#